data_AF-A0A6A4YE84-F1
#
_entry.id   AF-A0A6A4YE84-F1
#
_cell.length_a   1.000
_cell.length_b   1.000
_cell.length_c   1.000
_cell.angle_alpha   90.00
_cell.angle_beta   90.00
_cell.angle_gamma   90.00
#
_symmetry.space_group_name_H-M   'P 1'
#
loop_
_entity.id
_entity.type
_entity.pdbx_description
1 polymer ?
#
loop_
_entity_poly.entity_id
_entity_poly.type
_entity_poly.pdbx_seq_one_letter_code
_entity_poly.pdbx_strand_id
1 'polypeptide(L)'
;QAFFCFHTINAFDDGDDIVLDLVHHPDSSIINQLNVKTIVGGQGTLDASQVARFRLQAVSMATTTTPFRKVDRPLLPTQGVSVELPTINERFRHSPNYRFVYGASSNRGASMWDSVVKVDMATGATLRWDAGGDGLFPGEPIFVPHPMQDDEDDGVLLSVVLDTHAKRSFLYVLDAKDLAVVAKVAAPVVVPLGFHGMHKTK
;
A
#
# COMPACT_ATOMS: atom_id res chain seq x y z
N GLN A 1 13.10 -19.03 2.55
CA GLN A 1 13.29 -18.54 1.16
C GLN A 1 13.70 -17.08 1.23
N ALA A 2 14.63 -16.62 0.40
CA ALA A 2 14.97 -15.20 0.31
C ALA A 2 13.84 -14.40 -0.35
N PHE A 3 13.69 -13.14 0.02
CA PHE A 3 12.74 -12.19 -0.55
C PHE A 3 13.23 -10.76 -0.31
N PHE A 4 12.55 -9.79 -0.89
CA PHE A 4 12.80 -8.37 -0.66
C PHE A 4 11.52 -7.66 -0.20
N CYS A 5 11.66 -6.60 0.58
CA CYS A 5 10.55 -5.79 1.09
C CYS A 5 11.04 -4.37 1.31
N PHE A 6 10.28 -3.39 0.82
CA PHE A 6 10.43 -1.99 1.20
C PHE A 6 9.58 -1.66 2.43
N HIS A 7 8.27 -1.94 2.33
CA HIS A 7 7.28 -1.43 3.27
C HIS A 7 6.66 -2.52 4.12
N THR A 8 6.71 -2.33 5.44
CA THR A 8 5.83 -3.01 6.38
C THR A 8 4.45 -2.36 6.34
N ILE A 9 3.41 -3.15 6.53
CA ILE A 9 2.00 -2.70 6.55
C ILE A 9 1.58 -2.47 8.00
N ASN A 10 1.62 -3.51 8.82
CA ASN A 10 1.31 -3.45 10.24
C ASN A 10 2.03 -4.59 10.96
N ALA A 11 2.17 -4.48 12.28
CA ALA A 11 2.69 -5.57 13.11
C ALA A 11 2.05 -5.50 14.49
N PHE A 12 1.60 -6.63 15.04
CA PHE A 12 0.85 -6.67 16.28
C PHE A 12 1.07 -8.00 17.02
N ASP A 13 0.82 -7.97 18.33
CA ASP A 13 0.87 -9.16 19.18
C ASP A 13 -0.42 -9.97 19.03
N ASP A 14 -0.29 -11.29 18.98
CA ASP A 14 -1.38 -12.26 18.99
C ASP A 14 -1.03 -13.41 19.96
N GLY A 15 -1.41 -13.24 21.22
CA GLY A 15 -0.95 -14.11 22.30
C GLY A 15 0.56 -13.97 22.52
N ASP A 16 1.29 -15.08 22.43
CA ASP A 16 2.76 -15.12 22.52
C ASP A 16 3.45 -14.92 21.16
N ASP A 17 2.67 -14.77 20.09
CA ASP A 17 3.16 -14.64 18.72
C ASP A 17 3.18 -13.18 18.29
N ILE A 18 4.08 -12.85 17.35
CA ILE A 18 4.07 -11.56 16.64
C ILE A 18 3.59 -11.81 15.21
N VAL A 19 2.57 -11.08 14.78
CA VAL A 19 2.12 -11.05 13.40
C VAL A 19 2.73 -9.84 12.71
N LEU A 20 3.33 -10.04 11.54
CA LEU A 20 3.95 -9.01 10.72
C LEU A 20 3.38 -9.09 9.29
N ASP A 21 2.73 -8.01 8.88
CA ASP A 21 2.22 -7.84 7.52
C ASP A 21 3.15 -6.90 6.74
N LEU A 22 3.51 -7.29 5.52
CA LEU A 22 4.45 -6.53 4.69
C LEU A 22 4.17 -6.68 3.20
N VAL A 23 4.76 -5.78 2.41
CA VAL A 23 4.78 -5.84 0.94
C VAL A 23 5.95 -6.70 0.48
N HIS A 24 5.62 -7.88 -0.03
CA HIS A 24 6.55 -8.89 -0.48
C HIS A 24 6.91 -8.72 -1.96
N HIS A 25 8.21 -8.68 -2.22
CA HIS A 25 8.80 -8.86 -3.54
C HIS A 25 9.57 -10.20 -3.60
N PRO A 26 9.52 -10.94 -4.72
CA PRO A 26 10.28 -12.17 -4.88
C PRO A 26 11.79 -11.99 -4.66
N ASP A 27 12.34 -10.87 -5.12
CA ASP A 27 13.74 -10.48 -4.98
C ASP A 27 13.91 -8.94 -5.10
N SER A 28 15.15 -8.46 -5.09
CA SER A 28 15.46 -7.03 -5.12
C SER A 28 15.47 -6.39 -6.52
N SER A 29 15.02 -7.08 -7.57
CA SER A 29 14.99 -6.55 -8.94
C SER A 29 14.10 -5.31 -9.09
N ILE A 30 13.09 -5.16 -8.23
CA ILE A 30 12.22 -3.99 -8.14
C ILE A 30 13.02 -2.67 -8.00
N ILE A 31 14.18 -2.69 -7.34
CA ILE A 31 15.06 -1.51 -7.21
C ILE A 31 15.52 -1.02 -8.59
N ASN A 32 15.84 -1.93 -9.50
CA ASN A 32 16.28 -1.60 -10.85
C ASN A 32 15.10 -1.18 -11.75
N GLN A 33 13.93 -1.77 -11.53
CA GLN A 33 12.69 -1.43 -12.25
C GLN A 33 12.22 -0.02 -11.92
N LEU A 34 12.36 0.41 -10.66
CA LEU A 34 12.05 1.76 -10.20
C LEU A 34 13.14 2.80 -10.50
N ASN A 35 14.20 2.43 -11.24
CA ASN A 35 15.20 3.42 -11.65
C ASN A 35 14.57 4.47 -12.58
N VAL A 36 14.88 5.75 -12.35
CA VAL A 36 14.33 6.87 -13.15
C VAL A 36 14.54 6.67 -14.65
N LYS A 37 15.69 6.15 -15.09
CA LYS A 37 15.93 5.87 -16.52
C LYS A 37 15.00 4.79 -17.07
N THR A 38 14.70 3.76 -16.27
CA THR A 38 13.78 2.68 -16.63
C THR A 38 12.35 3.21 -16.74
N ILE A 39 11.90 3.96 -15.73
CA ILE A 39 10.56 4.55 -15.67
C ILE A 39 10.35 5.53 -16.83
N VAL A 40 11.24 6.51 -16.98
CA VAL A 40 11.13 7.55 -18.03
C VAL A 40 11.36 6.96 -19.42
N GLY A 41 12.18 5.92 -19.53
CA GLY A 41 12.41 5.21 -20.79
C GLY A 41 11.22 4.41 -21.28
N GLY A 42 10.24 4.09 -20.42
CA GLY A 42 9.05 3.31 -20.77
C GLY A 42 9.36 1.87 -21.20
N GLN A 43 10.55 1.35 -20.88
CA GLN A 43 11.05 0.05 -21.35
C GLN A 43 10.90 -1.06 -20.29
N GLY A 44 10.39 -0.75 -19.10
CA GLY A 44 10.27 -1.69 -17.98
C GLY A 44 8.82 -1.88 -17.53
N THR A 45 8.51 -3.08 -17.05
CA THR A 45 7.27 -3.39 -16.31
C THR A 45 7.61 -3.58 -14.84
N LEU A 46 6.73 -3.17 -13.94
CA LEU A 46 6.88 -3.49 -12.53
C LEU A 46 6.44 -4.93 -12.26
N ASP A 47 7.28 -5.68 -11.56
CA ASP A 47 6.88 -6.96 -11.00
C ASP A 47 5.79 -6.76 -9.95
N ALA A 48 4.84 -7.69 -9.91
CA ALA A 48 3.74 -7.61 -8.95
C ALA A 48 4.25 -7.93 -7.54
N SER A 49 4.15 -6.94 -6.66
CA SER A 49 4.26 -7.16 -5.21
C SER A 49 3.05 -7.92 -4.68
N GLN A 50 3.18 -8.50 -3.49
CA GLN A 50 2.10 -9.22 -2.83
C GLN A 50 2.03 -8.84 -1.35
N VAL A 51 0.83 -8.90 -0.76
CA VAL A 51 0.71 -8.77 0.69
C VAL A 51 1.03 -10.11 1.33
N ALA A 52 1.96 -10.10 2.27
CA ALA A 52 2.39 -11.30 2.99
C ALA A 52 2.23 -11.11 4.50
N ARG A 53 1.59 -12.10 5.13
CA ARG A 53 1.47 -12.20 6.59
C ARG A 53 2.48 -13.20 7.11
N PHE A 54 3.31 -12.79 8.04
CA PHE A 54 4.28 -13.63 8.73
C PHE A 54 3.85 -13.76 10.19
N ARG A 55 3.87 -14.98 10.72
CA ARG A 55 3.69 -15.22 12.14
C ARG A 55 5.00 -15.72 12.75
N LEU A 56 5.53 -14.95 13.68
CA LEU A 56 6.70 -15.28 14.48
C LEU A 56 6.20 -15.89 15.79
N GLN A 57 6.42 -17.19 15.96
CA GLN A 57 5.83 -17.93 17.07
C GLN A 57 6.62 -17.79 18.38
N ALA A 58 5.92 -17.57 19.48
CA ALA A 58 6.45 -17.56 20.85
C ALA A 58 7.70 -16.67 21.01
N VAL A 59 7.59 -15.40 20.61
CA VAL A 59 8.72 -14.45 20.68
C VAL A 59 8.93 -14.04 22.14
N SER A 60 10.04 -14.46 22.73
CA SER A 60 10.39 -14.15 24.13
C SER A 60 11.73 -13.44 24.22
N MET A 61 11.74 -12.30 24.92
CA MET A 61 12.95 -11.55 25.27
C MET A 61 13.83 -12.29 26.29
N ALA A 62 13.29 -13.28 27.01
CA ALA A 62 14.00 -14.01 28.05
C ALA A 62 14.92 -15.13 27.51
N THR A 63 14.74 -15.54 26.26
CA THR A 63 15.47 -16.65 25.64
C THR A 63 16.14 -16.22 24.35
N THR A 64 17.45 -16.00 24.39
CA THR A 64 18.27 -15.64 23.20
C THR A 64 18.70 -16.85 22.37
N THR A 65 18.37 -18.08 22.81
CA THR A 65 18.89 -19.34 22.26
C THR A 65 17.82 -20.28 21.71
N THR A 66 16.54 -19.89 21.71
CA THR A 66 15.49 -20.72 21.12
C THR A 66 15.68 -20.75 19.60
N PRO A 67 15.84 -21.93 18.96
CA PRO A 67 15.95 -21.98 17.51
C PRO A 67 14.71 -21.35 16.87
N PHE A 68 14.92 -20.59 15.79
CA PHE A 68 13.83 -19.96 15.04
C PHE A 68 12.74 -20.99 14.74
N ARG A 69 11.55 -20.77 15.32
CA ARG A 69 10.38 -21.61 15.04
C ARG A 69 9.87 -21.33 13.63
N LYS A 70 9.11 -22.29 13.09
CA LYS A 70 8.54 -22.23 11.76
C LYS A 70 7.79 -20.91 11.56
N VAL A 71 8.17 -20.17 10.53
CA VAL A 71 7.44 -18.99 10.08
C VAL A 71 6.39 -19.47 9.10
N ASP A 72 5.12 -19.43 9.52
CA ASP A 72 4.03 -19.60 8.57
C ASP A 72 3.90 -18.30 7.76
N ARG A 73 3.85 -18.47 6.44
CA ARG A 73 3.92 -17.38 5.46
C ARG A 73 2.75 -17.48 4.48
N PRO A 74 1.49 -17.35 4.92
CA PRO A 74 0.41 -17.20 3.97
C PRO A 74 0.61 -15.89 3.20
N LEU A 75 0.95 -16.02 1.92
CA LEU A 75 0.67 -14.96 0.96
C LEU A 75 -0.85 -14.79 0.96
N LEU A 76 -1.33 -13.59 1.25
CA LEU A 76 -2.75 -13.34 1.12
C LEU A 76 -3.09 -13.38 -0.37
N PRO A 77 -4.15 -14.08 -0.77
CA PRO A 77 -4.57 -14.09 -2.16
C PRO A 77 -5.21 -12.74 -2.48
N THR A 78 -4.40 -11.71 -2.77
CA THR A 78 -4.85 -10.35 -3.13
C THR A 78 -5.51 -10.27 -4.50
N GLN A 79 -6.12 -11.38 -4.97
CA GLN A 79 -6.78 -11.54 -6.26
C GLN A 79 -5.97 -11.01 -7.46
N GLY A 80 -4.64 -11.08 -7.39
CA GLY A 80 -3.74 -10.65 -8.45
C GLY A 80 -3.43 -9.15 -8.49
N VAL A 81 -3.81 -8.39 -7.44
CA VAL A 81 -3.52 -6.97 -7.33
C VAL A 81 -2.22 -6.75 -6.55
N SER A 82 -1.34 -5.90 -7.10
CA SER A 82 -0.12 -5.44 -6.43
C SER A 82 -0.44 -4.35 -5.41
N VAL A 83 0.35 -4.26 -4.34
CA VAL A 83 0.23 -3.22 -3.32
C VAL A 83 1.62 -2.65 -3.06
N GLU A 84 1.77 -1.35 -3.17
CA GLU A 84 2.97 -0.62 -2.76
C GLU A 84 2.59 0.69 -2.08
N LEU A 85 3.54 1.30 -1.35
CA LEU A 85 3.29 2.47 -0.51
C LEU A 85 2.02 2.27 0.37
N PRO A 86 1.98 1.18 1.18
CA PRO A 86 0.77 0.79 1.88
C PRO A 86 0.45 1.77 3.00
N THR A 87 -0.83 2.04 3.20
CA THR A 87 -1.36 2.82 4.32
C THR A 87 -2.52 2.08 4.98
N ILE A 88 -2.76 2.39 6.25
CA ILE A 88 -3.87 1.86 7.05
C ILE A 88 -4.53 3.02 7.78
N ASN A 89 -5.68 2.76 8.42
CA ASN A 89 -6.16 3.67 9.45
C ASN A 89 -5.23 3.61 10.67
N GLU A 90 -4.49 4.69 10.92
CA GLU A 90 -3.48 4.78 11.98
C GLU A 90 -4.04 4.55 13.40
N ARG A 91 -5.36 4.67 13.60
CA ARG A 91 -6.01 4.27 14.87
C ARG A 91 -5.90 2.76 15.15
N PHE A 92 -5.62 1.96 14.13
CA PHE A 92 -5.47 0.50 14.20
C PHE A 92 -4.01 0.04 14.04
N ARG A 93 -3.04 0.96 14.09
CA ARG A 93 -1.62 0.61 14.14
C ARG A 93 -1.36 -0.28 15.36
N HIS A 94 -0.62 -1.36 15.16
CA HIS A 94 -0.34 -2.38 16.18
C HIS A 94 -1.56 -3.10 16.76
N SER A 95 -2.72 -3.00 16.10
CA SER A 95 -3.94 -3.68 16.52
C SER A 95 -4.18 -4.98 15.75
N PRO A 96 -4.50 -6.10 16.41
CA PRO A 96 -4.99 -7.31 15.74
C PRO A 96 -6.36 -7.14 15.08
N ASN A 97 -7.08 -6.06 15.41
CA ASN A 97 -8.42 -5.78 14.88
C ASN A 97 -8.39 -5.00 13.55
N TYR A 98 -7.21 -4.65 13.03
CA TYR A 98 -7.12 -4.00 11.73
C TYR A 98 -7.48 -4.97 10.59
N ARG A 99 -8.10 -4.45 9.53
CA ARG A 99 -8.67 -5.21 8.42
C ARG A 99 -8.34 -4.62 7.07
N PHE A 100 -8.19 -3.31 6.93
CA PHE A 100 -8.08 -2.68 5.61
C PHE A 100 -6.70 -2.09 5.36
N VAL A 101 -6.17 -2.40 4.17
CA VAL A 101 -4.92 -1.86 3.65
C VAL A 101 -5.21 -1.11 2.37
N TYR A 102 -4.68 0.09 2.23
CA TYR A 102 -4.72 0.88 1.01
C TYR A 102 -3.33 0.98 0.43
N GLY A 103 -3.20 1.15 -0.88
CA GLY A 103 -1.88 1.35 -1.49
C GLY A 103 -1.93 1.78 -2.94
N ALA A 104 -0.79 2.22 -3.45
CA ALA A 104 -0.58 2.36 -4.88
C ALA A 104 -0.51 0.98 -5.54
N SER A 105 -1.08 0.87 -6.74
CA SER A 105 -1.13 -0.39 -7.48
C SER A 105 -0.87 -0.15 -8.96
N SER A 106 -0.53 -1.23 -9.66
CA SER A 106 -0.25 -1.24 -11.10
C SER A 106 -1.10 -2.29 -11.80
N ASN A 107 -1.61 -2.00 -12.99
CA ASN A 107 -2.05 -3.06 -13.89
C ASN A 107 -0.86 -3.89 -14.34
N ARG A 108 -1.11 -5.16 -14.71
CA ARG A 108 -0.07 -6.03 -15.26
C ARG A 108 0.54 -5.39 -16.51
N GLY A 109 1.85 -5.18 -16.50
CA GLY A 109 2.59 -4.58 -17.61
C GLY A 109 2.66 -3.05 -17.58
N ALA A 110 2.13 -2.39 -16.54
CA ALA A 110 2.34 -0.97 -16.34
C ALA A 110 3.81 -0.69 -15.95
N SER A 111 4.34 0.44 -16.43
CA SER A 111 5.69 0.91 -16.13
C SER A 111 5.79 1.60 -14.78
N MET A 112 4.66 2.06 -14.23
CA MET A 112 4.51 2.69 -12.91
C MET A 112 3.11 2.43 -12.35
N TRP A 113 2.88 2.83 -11.10
CA TRP A 113 1.56 2.78 -10.47
C TRP A 113 0.55 3.66 -11.20
N ASP A 114 -0.62 3.10 -11.49
CA ASP A 114 -1.69 3.69 -12.30
C ASP A 114 -3.05 3.67 -11.56
N SER A 115 -3.06 3.18 -10.32
CA SER A 115 -4.27 2.97 -9.53
C SER A 115 -4.02 3.02 -8.03
N VAL A 116 -5.12 3.14 -7.28
CA VAL A 116 -5.18 2.90 -5.83
C VAL A 116 -5.97 1.61 -5.58
N VAL A 117 -5.50 0.79 -4.65
CA VAL A 117 -6.17 -0.45 -4.22
C VAL A 117 -6.56 -0.36 -2.74
N LYS A 118 -7.68 -0.99 -2.40
CA LYS A 118 -8.05 -1.38 -1.04
C LYS A 118 -8.04 -2.91 -0.94
N VAL A 119 -7.44 -3.45 0.10
CA VAL A 119 -7.41 -4.89 0.40
C VAL A 119 -8.10 -5.13 1.74
N ASP A 120 -9.07 -6.05 1.74
CA ASP A 120 -9.65 -6.62 2.95
C ASP A 120 -8.78 -7.80 3.41
N MET A 121 -8.02 -7.62 4.48
CA MET A 121 -7.07 -8.60 5.02
C MET A 121 -7.74 -9.84 5.60
N ALA A 122 -9.05 -9.78 5.91
CA ALA A 122 -9.79 -10.93 6.42
C ALA A 122 -10.26 -11.86 5.29
N THR A 123 -10.61 -11.31 4.13
CA THR A 123 -11.23 -12.07 3.04
C THR A 123 -10.33 -12.21 1.80
N GLY A 124 -9.31 -11.36 1.67
CA GLY A 124 -8.49 -11.20 0.46
C GLY A 124 -9.20 -10.43 -0.67
N ALA A 125 -10.43 -9.96 -0.45
CA ALA A 125 -11.16 -9.18 -1.45
C ALA A 125 -10.47 -7.84 -1.69
N THR A 126 -10.50 -7.36 -2.93
CA THR A 126 -9.88 -6.10 -3.32
C THR A 126 -10.86 -5.18 -4.03
N LEU A 127 -10.72 -3.88 -3.80
CA LEU A 127 -11.31 -2.83 -4.62
C LEU A 127 -10.19 -2.03 -5.28
N ARG A 128 -10.45 -1.51 -6.46
CA ARG A 128 -9.47 -0.75 -7.24
C ARG A 128 -10.10 0.48 -7.83
N TRP A 129 -9.41 1.60 -7.68
CA TRP A 129 -9.67 2.83 -8.41
C TRP A 129 -8.55 3.06 -9.42
N ASP A 130 -8.89 2.93 -10.71
CA ASP A 130 -7.98 3.28 -11.80
C ASP A 130 -7.98 4.79 -12.02
N ALA A 131 -6.80 5.39 -12.12
CA ALA A 131 -6.67 6.84 -12.27
C ALA A 131 -7.22 7.35 -13.61
N GLY A 132 -7.41 6.46 -14.60
CA GLY A 132 -8.05 6.77 -15.87
C GLY A 132 -7.22 6.47 -17.12
N GLY A 133 -6.17 5.65 -17.02
CA GLY A 133 -5.35 5.21 -18.16
C GLY A 133 -4.03 5.98 -18.33
N ASP A 134 -3.46 5.89 -19.53
CA ASP A 134 -2.09 6.35 -19.85
C ASP A 134 -1.80 7.79 -19.36
N GLY A 135 -0.60 8.00 -18.83
CA GLY A 135 -0.13 9.29 -18.34
C GLY A 135 -0.64 9.77 -16.98
N LEU A 136 -1.48 8.99 -16.28
CA LEU A 136 -1.98 9.31 -14.94
C LEU A 136 -1.33 8.42 -13.87
N PHE A 137 -0.62 9.04 -12.93
CA PHE A 137 0.17 8.34 -11.92
C PHE A 137 -0.20 8.80 -10.51
N PRO A 138 -1.03 8.04 -9.77
CA PRO A 138 -1.33 8.33 -8.38
C PRO A 138 -0.11 8.07 -7.47
N GLY A 139 0.08 8.95 -6.50
CA GLY A 139 0.99 8.73 -5.37
C GLY A 139 0.35 7.94 -4.23
N GLU A 140 1.08 7.81 -3.12
CA GLU A 140 0.61 7.15 -1.89
C GLU A 140 -0.79 7.64 -1.46
N PRO A 141 -1.77 6.73 -1.28
CA PRO A 141 -3.08 7.09 -0.76
C PRO A 141 -3.02 7.25 0.77
N ILE A 142 -3.07 8.48 1.26
CA ILE A 142 -3.03 8.78 2.70
C ILE A 142 -4.44 8.67 3.28
N PHE A 143 -4.66 7.77 4.24
CA PHE A 143 -5.93 7.64 4.93
C PHE A 143 -6.17 8.77 5.93
N VAL A 144 -7.36 9.35 5.90
CA VAL A 144 -7.84 10.36 6.84
C VAL A 144 -9.15 9.88 7.45
N PRO A 145 -9.17 9.53 8.75
CA PRO A 145 -10.37 9.01 9.38
C PRO A 145 -11.46 10.06 9.48
N HIS A 146 -12.72 9.62 9.42
CA HIS A 146 -13.84 10.44 9.85
C HIS A 146 -13.67 10.81 11.34
N PRO A 147 -13.90 12.07 11.75
CA PRO A 147 -13.59 12.53 13.10
C PRO A 147 -14.51 11.94 14.19
N MET A 148 -15.73 11.53 13.82
CA MET A 148 -16.80 11.15 14.76
C MET A 148 -17.23 9.68 14.68
N GLN A 149 -16.58 8.86 13.86
CA GLN A 149 -16.97 7.46 13.64
C GLN A 149 -15.78 6.52 13.85
N ASP A 150 -16.12 5.27 14.16
CA ASP A 150 -15.19 4.25 14.63
C ASP A 150 -14.95 3.10 13.62
N ASP A 151 -15.76 3.02 12.55
CA ASP A 151 -15.54 2.07 11.47
C ASP A 151 -14.13 2.28 10.88
N GLU A 152 -13.37 1.20 10.71
CA GLU A 152 -11.95 1.27 10.31
C GLU A 152 -11.75 1.96 8.96
N ASP A 153 -12.67 1.73 8.01
CA ASP A 153 -12.66 2.33 6.67
C ASP A 153 -13.58 3.54 6.53
N ASP A 154 -14.11 4.09 7.62
CA ASP A 154 -14.87 5.34 7.55
C ASP A 154 -13.94 6.54 7.53
N GLY A 155 -13.79 7.10 6.34
CA GLY A 155 -12.85 8.17 6.05
C GLY A 155 -12.62 8.33 4.57
N VAL A 156 -11.56 9.05 4.24
CA VAL A 156 -11.16 9.29 2.85
C VAL A 156 -9.69 8.98 2.63
N LEU A 157 -9.34 8.69 1.39
CA LEU A 157 -7.96 8.62 0.93
C LEU A 157 -7.61 9.89 0.16
N LEU A 158 -6.45 10.44 0.48
CA LEU A 158 -5.86 11.57 -0.25
C LEU A 158 -4.72 11.05 -1.12
N SER A 159 -4.83 11.18 -2.43
CA SER A 159 -3.77 10.80 -3.37
C SER A 159 -3.50 11.92 -4.37
N VAL A 160 -2.24 12.32 -4.49
CA VAL A 160 -1.83 13.29 -5.52
C VAL A 160 -1.53 12.53 -6.80
N VAL A 161 -2.21 12.89 -7.88
CA VAL A 161 -2.09 12.27 -9.19
C VAL A 161 -1.35 13.21 -10.12
N LEU A 162 -0.23 12.73 -10.69
CA LEU A 162 0.47 13.41 -11.77
C LEU A 162 -0.20 13.06 -13.11
N ASP A 163 -0.59 14.08 -13.86
CA ASP A 163 -1.04 13.98 -15.25
C ASP A 163 0.06 14.49 -16.16
N THR A 164 0.75 13.57 -16.84
CA THR A 164 1.89 13.89 -17.69
C THR A 164 1.47 14.46 -19.04
N HIS A 165 0.25 14.17 -19.50
CA HIS A 165 -0.30 14.73 -20.72
C HIS A 165 -0.70 16.20 -20.52
N ALA A 166 -1.43 16.49 -19.45
CA ALA A 166 -1.83 17.85 -19.10
C ALA A 166 -0.68 18.65 -18.45
N LYS A 167 0.39 17.98 -18.00
CA LYS A 167 1.50 18.56 -17.23
C LYS A 167 1.00 19.30 -15.99
N ARG A 168 0.10 18.65 -15.25
CA ARG A 168 -0.52 19.18 -14.03
C ARG A 168 -0.68 18.06 -13.01
N SER A 169 -0.90 18.43 -11.76
CA SER A 169 -1.23 17.46 -10.72
C SER A 169 -2.58 17.79 -10.10
N PHE A 170 -3.23 16.76 -9.57
CA PHE A 170 -4.52 16.89 -8.88
C PHE A 170 -4.45 16.15 -7.56
N LEU A 171 -5.02 16.73 -6.50
CA LEU A 171 -5.37 15.99 -5.31
C LEU A 171 -6.72 15.30 -5.54
N TYR A 172 -6.72 13.98 -5.54
CA TYR A 172 -7.92 13.17 -5.48
C TYR A 172 -8.28 12.87 -4.04
N VAL A 173 -9.56 12.96 -3.74
CA VAL A 173 -10.18 12.51 -2.50
C VAL A 173 -11.08 11.34 -2.85
N LEU A 174 -10.75 10.16 -2.35
CA LEU A 174 -11.52 8.94 -2.56
C LEU A 174 -12.23 8.57 -1.27
N ASP A 175 -13.47 8.11 -1.34
CA ASP A 175 -14.12 7.46 -0.21
C ASP A 175 -13.37 6.17 0.13
N ALA A 176 -12.97 5.96 1.38
CA ALA A 176 -12.16 4.80 1.73
C ALA A 176 -12.96 3.48 1.77
N LYS A 177 -14.30 3.55 1.81
CA LYS A 177 -15.16 2.36 1.82
C LYS A 177 -15.23 1.71 0.45
N ASP A 178 -15.47 2.50 -0.60
CA ASP A 178 -15.72 2.01 -1.97
C ASP A 178 -14.77 2.55 -3.06
N LEU A 179 -13.82 3.42 -2.69
CA LEU A 179 -12.90 4.13 -3.59
C LEU A 179 -13.57 5.07 -4.60
N ALA A 180 -14.84 5.45 -4.37
CA ALA A 180 -15.51 6.44 -5.21
C ALA A 180 -14.82 7.81 -5.10
N VAL A 181 -14.73 8.53 -6.22
CA VAL A 181 -14.16 9.88 -6.22
C VAL A 181 -15.14 10.85 -5.55
N VAL A 182 -14.76 11.37 -4.39
CA VAL A 182 -15.51 12.39 -3.65
C VAL A 182 -15.16 13.79 -4.16
N ALA A 183 -13.89 14.04 -4.44
CA ALA A 183 -13.43 15.31 -4.98
C ALA A 183 -12.16 15.16 -5.82
N LYS A 184 -11.98 16.10 -6.74
CA LYS A 184 -10.75 16.29 -7.53
C LYS A 184 -10.38 17.78 -7.48
N VAL A 185 -9.22 18.09 -6.93
CA VAL A 185 -8.75 19.47 -6.75
C VAL A 185 -7.47 19.66 -7.54
N ALA A 186 -7.44 20.66 -8.44
CA ALA A 186 -6.23 20.98 -9.18
C ALA A 186 -5.15 21.52 -8.24
N ALA A 187 -3.95 20.95 -8.29
CA ALA A 187 -2.81 21.51 -7.60
C ALA A 187 -2.37 22.82 -8.30
N PRO A 188 -1.89 23.82 -7.54
CA PRO A 188 -1.41 25.08 -8.11
C PRO A 188 -0.07 24.92 -8.86
N VAL A 189 0.61 23.81 -8.63
CA VAL A 189 1.91 23.47 -9.22
C VAL A 189 1.91 22.00 -9.66
N VAL A 190 2.84 21.65 -10.54
CA VAL A 190 3.13 20.24 -10.82
C VAL A 190 3.82 19.64 -9.60
N VAL A 191 3.23 18.58 -9.07
CA VAL A 191 3.82 17.73 -8.04
C VAL A 191 4.38 16.49 -8.74
N PRO A 192 5.71 16.32 -8.81
CA PRO A 192 6.32 15.12 -9.36
C PRO A 192 5.91 13.86 -8.58
N LEU A 193 6.15 12.68 -9.17
CA LEU A 193 6.00 11.41 -8.45
C LEU A 193 6.86 11.42 -7.19
N GLY A 194 6.18 11.42 -6.04
CA GLY A 194 6.78 11.34 -4.71
C GLY A 194 6.60 9.94 -4.11
N PHE A 195 7.05 9.80 -2.86
CA PHE A 195 6.92 8.55 -2.12
C PHE A 195 5.92 8.70 -0.99
N HIS A 196 6.30 9.41 0.07
CA HIS A 196 5.52 9.44 1.30
C HIS A 196 5.02 10.84 1.65
N GLY A 197 3.92 10.88 2.39
CA GLY A 197 3.41 12.07 3.03
C GLY A 197 2.74 11.77 4.36
N MET A 198 2.16 12.81 4.95
CA MET A 198 1.27 12.63 6.10
C MET A 198 0.18 13.70 6.09
N HIS A 199 -1.00 13.33 6.57
CA HIS A 199 -2.01 14.29 6.96
C HIS A 199 -1.81 14.68 8.42
N LYS A 200 -1.91 15.98 8.72
CA LYS A 200 -1.90 16.50 10.08
C LYS A 200 -3.09 17.42 10.27
N THR A 201 -3.96 17.09 11.22
CA THR A 201 -5.03 18.00 11.66
C THR A 201 -4.40 19.21 12.36
N LYS A 202 -5.02 20.38 12.19
CA LYS A 202 -4.64 21.60 12.94
C LYS A 202 -5.04 21.50 14.40
#